data_AF-A0AA43MA36-F1
#
_entry.id   AF-A0AA43MA36-F1
#
_cell.length_a   1.000
_cell.length_b   1.000
_cell.length_c   1.000
_cell.angle_alpha   90.00
_cell.angle_beta   90.00
_cell.angle_gamma   90.00
#
_symmetry.space_group_name_H-M   'P 1'
#
loop_
_entity.id
_entity.type
_entity.pdbx_description
1 polymer ?
#
loop_
_entity_poly.entity_id
_entity_poly.type
_entity_poly.pdbx_seq_one_letter_code
_entity_poly.pdbx_strand_id
1 'polypeptide(L)'
;MPNPSLNILSSADLSRLIEMAWEDRTPFDAIERLYGLNESRVIEIMRSELKRSSFELWRKRVTGRVTKHKALRSKDVGRAYCPTQYKNK
;
A
#
# COMPACT_ATOMS: atom_id res chain seq x y z
N MET A 1 20.01 16.62 1.04
CA MET A 1 19.71 17.36 2.28
C MET A 1 19.01 18.64 1.84
N PRO A 2 17.89 19.09 2.45
CA PRO A 2 17.49 19.01 3.87
C PRO A 2 16.57 17.79 4.14
N ASN A 3 16.25 17.32 5.36
CA ASN A 3 16.24 17.94 6.68
C ASN A 3 16.52 16.89 7.79
N PRO A 4 17.31 17.22 8.82
CA PRO A 4 17.38 16.50 10.07
C PRO A 4 16.27 17.02 11.00
N SER A 5 15.13 16.33 11.02
CA SER A 5 14.09 16.56 12.04
C SER A 5 13.46 15.23 12.39
N LEU A 6 14.29 14.34 12.95
CA LEU A 6 13.77 13.23 13.72
C LEU A 6 12.99 13.81 14.90
N ASN A 7 11.76 13.34 15.02
CA ASN A 7 11.13 12.99 16.30
C ASN A 7 9.99 13.85 16.85
N ILE A 8 9.26 14.59 16.02
CA ILE A 8 7.91 15.06 16.40
C ILE A 8 7.04 14.95 15.15
N LEU A 9 6.45 13.78 14.90
CA LEU A 9 5.27 13.75 14.03
C LEU A 9 4.24 14.64 14.73
N SER A 10 3.98 15.82 14.15
CA SER A 10 2.88 16.66 14.59
C SER A 10 1.60 15.82 14.60
N SER A 11 0.65 16.13 15.48
CA SER A 11 -0.68 15.51 15.43
C SER A 11 -1.30 15.62 14.02
N ALA A 12 -0.95 16.67 13.28
CA ALA A 12 -1.34 16.84 11.88
C ALA A 12 -0.65 15.83 10.94
N ASP A 13 0.64 15.56 11.11
CA ASP A 13 1.38 14.59 10.31
C ASP A 13 0.91 13.16 10.56
N LEU A 14 0.62 12.85 11.83
CA LEU A 14 0.08 11.56 12.23
C LEU A 14 -1.33 11.37 11.66
N SER A 15 -2.18 12.40 11.73
CA SER A 15 -3.51 12.37 11.08
C SER A 15 -3.40 12.17 9.58
N ARG A 16 -2.46 12.86 8.91
CA ARG A 16 -2.23 12.69 7.47
C ARG A 16 -1.68 11.32 7.12
N LEU A 17 -0.78 10.76 7.94
CA LEU A 17 -0.29 9.41 7.77
C LEU A 17 -1.42 8.39 7.90
N ILE A 18 -2.31 8.55 8.89
CA ILE A 18 -3.49 7.70 9.06
C ILE A 18 -4.41 7.80 7.84
N GLU A 19 -4.70 9.02 7.36
CA GLU A 19 -5.51 9.26 6.17
C GLU A 19 -4.91 8.56 4.94
N MET A 20 -3.62 8.78 4.67
CA MET A 20 -2.91 8.17 3.54
C MET A 20 -2.89 6.64 3.60
N ALA A 21 -2.70 6.07 4.79
CA ALA A 21 -2.66 4.62 4.94
C ALA A 21 -4.05 3.98 5.04
N TRP A 22 -5.11 4.75 5.32
CA TRP A 22 -6.50 4.34 5.08
C TRP A 22 -6.90 4.41 3.60
N GLU A 23 -6.27 5.28 2.82
CA GLU A 23 -6.52 5.34 1.38
C GLU A 23 -5.94 4.12 0.66
N ASP A 24 -6.83 3.26 0.15
CA ASP A 24 -6.46 2.00 -0.51
C ASP A 24 -5.52 2.17 -1.73
N ARG A 25 -5.34 3.41 -2.23
CA ARG A 25 -4.49 3.74 -3.37
C ARG A 25 -3.08 4.19 -3.02
N THR A 26 -2.75 4.41 -1.75
CA THR A 26 -1.39 4.83 -1.36
C THR A 26 -0.48 3.61 -1.19
N PRO A 27 0.59 3.46 -1.99
CA PRO A 27 1.60 2.44 -1.74
C PRO A 27 2.44 2.82 -0.52
N PHE A 28 2.88 1.83 0.27
CA PHE A 28 3.78 2.07 1.41
C PHE A 28 5.08 2.77 0.98
N ASP A 29 5.52 2.53 -0.26
CA ASP A 29 6.67 3.21 -0.88
C ASP A 29 6.51 4.74 -0.96
N ALA A 30 5.29 5.26 -1.16
CA ALA A 30 5.04 6.71 -1.14
C ALA A 30 5.13 7.27 0.29
N ILE A 31 4.64 6.52 1.28
CA ILE A 31 4.72 6.91 2.70
C ILE A 31 6.19 6.89 3.16
N GLU A 32 6.96 5.88 2.74
CA GLU A 32 8.39 5.79 3.00
C GLU A 32 9.16 6.95 2.37
N ARG A 33 8.82 7.35 1.14
CA ARG A 33 9.46 8.51 0.49
C ARG A 33 9.14 9.85 1.15
N LEU A 34 7.93 10.02 1.68
CA LEU A 34 7.48 11.28 2.29
C LEU A 34 7.90 11.41 3.77
N TYR A 35 7.79 10.32 4.53
CA TYR A 35 7.98 10.31 5.98
C TYR A 35 9.21 9.51 6.42
N GLY A 36 9.88 8.79 5.51
CA GLY A 36 10.99 7.89 5.87
C GLY A 36 10.55 6.66 6.66
N LEU A 37 9.24 6.36 6.68
CA LEU A 37 8.68 5.27 7.48
C LEU A 37 8.45 4.03 6.63
N ASN A 38 9.06 2.93 7.03
CA ASN A 38 8.82 1.63 6.41
C ASN A 38 7.42 1.08 6.73
N GLU A 39 6.98 0.08 5.97
CA GLU A 39 5.67 -0.56 6.16
C GLU A 39 5.44 -1.03 7.60
N SER A 40 6.45 -1.67 8.20
CA SER A 40 6.38 -2.15 9.59
C SER A 40 6.07 -1.03 10.58
N ARG A 41 6.72 0.13 10.43
CA ARG A 41 6.53 1.27 11.32
C ARG A 41 5.16 1.91 11.16
N VAL A 42 4.65 1.98 9.94
CA VAL A 42 3.27 2.41 9.67
C VAL A 42 2.26 1.46 10.33
N ILE A 43 2.50 0.14 10.30
CA ILE A 43 1.65 -0.84 10.97
C ILE A 43 1.67 -0.64 12.49
N GLU A 44 2.83 -0.38 13.10
CA GLU A 44 2.95 -0.10 14.54
C GLU A 44 2.17 1.16 14.95
N ILE A 45 2.28 2.23 14.16
CA ILE A 45 1.54 3.48 14.39
C ILE A 45 0.04 3.21 14.28
N MET A 46 -0.41 2.57 13.20
CA MET A 46 -1.81 2.22 13.01
C MET A 46 -2.38 1.34 14.13
N ARG A 47 -1.56 0.44 14.68
CA ARG A 47 -1.95 -0.42 15.79
C ARG A 47 -2.13 0.35 17.10
N SER A 48 -1.36 1.41 17.28
CA SER A 48 -1.39 2.26 18.48
C SER A 48 -2.54 3.26 18.41
N GLU A 49 -2.86 3.75 17.22
CA GLU A 49 -3.86 4.80 16.99
C GLU A 49 -5.28 4.27 16.77
N LEU A 50 -5.43 3.11 16.14
CA LEU A 50 -6.75 2.53 15.84
C LEU A 50 -7.22 1.59 16.94
N LYS A 51 -8.54 1.57 17.16
CA LYS A 51 -9.19 0.51 17.93
C LYS A 51 -8.95 -0.84 17.25
N ARG A 52 -8.83 -1.90 18.06
CA ARG A 52 -8.54 -3.27 17.60
C ARG A 52 -9.42 -3.72 16.43
N SER A 53 -10.74 -3.48 16.49
CA SER A 53 -11.68 -3.83 15.41
C SER A 53 -11.43 -3.07 14.10
N SER A 54 -11.13 -1.77 14.18
CA SER A 54 -10.75 -0.95 13.01
C SER A 54 -9.42 -1.39 12.42
N PHE A 55 -8.44 -1.72 13.27
CA PHE A 55 -7.15 -2.24 12.84
C PHE A 55 -7.28 -3.59 12.11
N GLU A 56 -8.10 -4.51 12.61
CA GLU A 56 -8.35 -5.80 11.95
C GLU A 56 -9.00 -5.62 10.57
N LEU A 57 -9.95 -4.67 10.42
CA LEU A 57 -10.55 -4.33 9.13
C LEU A 57 -9.52 -3.74 8.15
N TRP A 58 -8.73 -2.78 8.61
CA TRP A 58 -7.64 -2.20 7.82
C TRP A 58 -6.61 -3.26 7.42
N ARG A 59 -6.24 -4.16 8.34
CA ARG A 59 -5.29 -5.23 8.07
C ARG A 59 -5.83 -6.22 7.05
N LYS A 60 -7.12 -6.55 7.07
CA LYS A 60 -7.75 -7.37 6.02
C LYS A 60 -7.65 -6.71 4.64
N ARG A 61 -7.84 -5.39 4.53
CA ARG A 61 -7.70 -4.64 3.26
C ARG A 61 -6.25 -4.59 2.77
N VAL A 62 -5.32 -4.25 3.66
CA VAL A 62 -3.89 -4.12 3.35
C VAL A 62 -3.24 -5.48 3.02
N THR A 63 -3.58 -6.53 3.76
CA THR A 63 -2.99 -7.88 3.58
C THR A 63 -3.58 -8.58 2.35
N GLY A 64 -4.80 -8.22 1.93
CA GLY A 64 -5.40 -8.68 0.68
C GLY A 64 -4.73 -8.16 -0.60
N ARG A 65 -3.66 -7.35 -0.50
CA ARG A 65 -2.88 -6.87 -1.65
C ARG A 65 -2.04 -8.00 -2.26
N VAL A 66 -2.67 -8.77 -3.15
CA VAL A 66 -2.03 -9.76 -4.05
C VAL A 66 -1.12 -9.08 -5.09
N THR A 67 -1.16 -7.75 -5.22
CA THR A 67 -0.33 -6.96 -6.13
C THR A 67 1.06 -6.62 -5.57
N LYS A 68 1.58 -7.41 -4.62
CA LYS A 68 2.96 -7.30 -4.13
C LYS A 68 4.01 -7.55 -5.22
N HIS A 69 3.62 -8.19 -6.32
CA HIS A 69 4.49 -8.33 -7.49
C HIS A 69 3.83 -7.79 -8.75
N LYS A 70 4.26 -6.58 -9.16
CA LYS A 70 4.28 -6.20 -10.59
C LYS A 70 5.03 -7.25 -11.45
N ALA A 71 5.78 -8.14 -10.81
CA ALA A 71 6.50 -9.29 -11.37
C ALA A 71 5.70 -10.60 -11.55
N LEU A 72 4.43 -10.69 -11.11
CA LEU A 72 3.58 -11.87 -11.41
C LEU A 72 2.91 -11.80 -12.79
N ARG A 73 3.16 -10.73 -13.55
CA ARG A 73 2.77 -10.67 -14.96
C ARG A 73 3.78 -11.52 -15.73
N SER A 74 3.43 -12.78 -15.98
CA SER A 74 4.19 -13.66 -16.87
C SER A 74 4.46 -12.93 -18.19
N LYS A 75 5.72 -12.93 -18.66
CA LYS A 75 6.10 -12.36 -19.97
C LYS A 75 5.35 -13.01 -21.14
N ASP A 76 4.69 -14.16 -20.90
CA ASP A 76 3.88 -14.91 -21.85
C ASP A 76 2.48 -14.33 -22.12
N VAL A 77 2.01 -13.37 -21.31
CA VAL A 77 0.76 -12.63 -21.60
C VAL A 77 1.06 -11.52 -22.60
N GLY A 78 1.62 -11.91 -23.75
CA GLY A 78 1.78 -11.08 -24.95
C GLY A 78 0.68 -11.33 -25.99
N ARG A 79 -0.32 -12.16 -25.68
CA ARG A 79 -1.37 -12.50 -26.64
C ARG A 79 -2.58 -11.61 -26.44
N ALA A 80 -2.66 -10.55 -27.24
CA ALA A 80 -3.89 -9.77 -27.47
C ALA A 80 -4.99 -10.59 -28.19
N TYR A 81 -4.95 -11.92 -28.11
CA TYR A 81 -5.77 -12.80 -28.94
C TYR A 81 -6.21 -14.04 -28.16
N CYS A 82 -7.53 -14.26 -28.11
CA CYS A 82 -8.16 -15.47 -27.58
C CYS A 82 -8.01 -16.62 -28.60
N PRO A 83 -7.40 -17.77 -28.25
CA PRO A 83 -7.18 -18.90 -29.17
C PRO A 83 -8.46 -19.44 -29.83
N THR A 84 -9.63 -19.19 -29.25
CA THR A 84 -10.93 -19.67 -29.72
C THR A 84 -11.65 -18.69 -30.66
N GLN A 85 -11.04 -17.55 -31.00
CA GLN A 85 -11.74 -16.46 -31.68
C GLN A 85 -11.88 -16.65 -33.20
N TYR A 86 -11.15 -17.59 -33.83
CA TYR A 86 -11.44 -18.01 -35.21
C TYR A 86 -12.35 -19.22 -35.20
N LYS A 87 -13.65 -18.98 -35.41
CA LYS A 87 -14.57 -19.99 -35.95
C LYS A 87 -14.11 -20.27 -37.38
N ASN A 88 -13.65 -21.49 -37.64
CA ASN A 88 -13.45 -21.96 -39.02
C ASN A 88 -14.80 -21.90 -39.75
N LYS A 89 -14.75 -21.45 -41.01
CA LYS A 89 -15.89 -21.48 -41.94
C LYS A 89 -16.40 -22.90 -42.15
#